data_AF-G2DG70-F1
#
_entry.id   AF-G2DG70-F1
#
_cell.length_a   1.000
_cell.length_b   1.000
_cell.length_c   1.000
_cell.angle_alpha   90.00
_cell.angle_beta   90.00
_cell.angle_gamma   90.00
#
_symmetry.space_group_name_H-M   'P 1'
#
loop_
_entity.id
_entity.type
_entity.pdbx_description
1 polymer ?
#
loop_
_entity_poly.entity_id
_entity_poly.type
_entity_poly.pdbx_seq_one_letter_code
_entity_poly.pdbx_strand_id
1 'polypeptide(L)'
;MNTLNQRDATRPVLMPILDAPGLFADAVLTDEGGNLLFLSLWGRDTAVQEFRARLSLPVREGGLDNFRLDGDGAPFVQVGNPERLVTDSGRTPPQMIFGSLVHLWLYDRLAVEPDRANRRALLLYRPEDASTPQGKASLSHRLWSQVTETCHLPILPEWRDTVLDAFEAAGWIKTLQGVGLAAYALDLGDDAVETVVSQLIRERRLTATG
;
A
#
# COMPACT_ATOMS: atom_id res chain seq x y z
N MET A 1 -9.38 -25.46 -30.40
CA MET A 1 -8.75 -25.90 -29.13
C MET A 1 -7.46 -25.13 -28.96
N ASN A 2 -7.45 -24.08 -28.14
CA ASN A 2 -6.22 -23.44 -27.71
C ASN A 2 -6.40 -23.03 -26.25
N THR A 3 -6.12 -24.00 -25.37
CA THR A 3 -6.17 -23.86 -23.92
C THR A 3 -4.76 -23.50 -23.48
N LEU A 4 -4.44 -22.21 -23.47
CA LEU A 4 -3.16 -21.71 -22.98
C LEU A 4 -3.42 -20.57 -21.99
N ASN A 5 -2.97 -20.80 -20.76
CA ASN A 5 -2.81 -19.87 -19.64
C ASN A 5 -4.07 -19.40 -18.90
N GLN A 6 -4.73 -20.34 -18.22
CA GLN A 6 -5.08 -20.07 -16.82
C GLN A 6 -3.76 -20.07 -16.04
N ARG A 7 -3.19 -18.88 -15.81
CA ARG A 7 -2.04 -18.70 -14.91
C ARG A 7 -2.49 -19.12 -13.52
N ASP A 8 -1.79 -20.11 -12.96
CA ASP A 8 -1.92 -20.55 -11.58
C ASP A 8 -1.65 -19.34 -10.66
N ALA A 9 -2.66 -18.89 -9.91
CA ALA A 9 -2.65 -17.63 -9.15
C ALA A 9 -1.78 -17.66 -7.87
N THR A 10 -0.86 -18.63 -7.77
CA THR A 10 -0.17 -19.03 -6.53
C THR A 10 1.35 -18.99 -6.61
N ARG A 11 1.95 -18.61 -7.75
CA ARG A 11 3.40 -18.36 -7.80
C ARG A 11 3.70 -16.89 -7.53
N PRO A 12 4.47 -16.55 -6.48
CA PRO A 12 4.95 -15.19 -6.30
C PRO A 12 5.77 -14.79 -7.53
N VAL A 13 5.37 -13.68 -8.16
CA VAL A 13 6.08 -13.13 -9.31
C VAL A 13 7.32 -12.42 -8.76
N LEU A 14 8.50 -13.01 -8.96
CA LEU A 14 9.75 -12.34 -8.68
C LEU A 14 10.12 -11.46 -9.87
N MET A 15 10.05 -10.15 -9.67
CA MET A 15 10.34 -9.12 -10.68
C MET A 15 11.74 -8.56 -10.47
N PRO A 16 12.70 -8.80 -11.38
CA PRO A 16 14.01 -8.15 -11.33
C PRO A 16 13.89 -6.62 -11.30
N ILE A 17 14.69 -5.95 -10.47
CA ILE A 17 14.84 -4.49 -10.53
C ILE A 17 15.92 -4.18 -11.58
N LEU A 18 15.52 -3.59 -12.71
CA LEU A 18 16.39 -3.35 -13.86
C LEU A 18 17.55 -2.40 -13.54
N ASP A 19 17.30 -1.42 -12.68
CA ASP A 19 18.26 -0.37 -12.32
C ASP A 19 19.10 -0.73 -11.07
N ALA A 20 18.87 -1.93 -10.49
CA ALA A 20 19.61 -2.48 -9.36
C ALA A 20 19.80 -4.02 -9.50
N PRO A 21 20.77 -4.45 -10.33
CA PRO A 21 20.97 -5.86 -10.64
C PRO A 21 21.20 -6.73 -9.39
N GLY A 22 20.58 -7.91 -9.37
CA GLY A 22 20.66 -8.85 -8.25
C GLY A 22 19.60 -8.62 -7.16
N LEU A 23 18.71 -7.63 -7.35
CA LEU A 23 17.51 -7.45 -6.55
C LEU A 23 16.26 -7.91 -7.30
N PHE A 24 15.34 -8.54 -6.56
CA PHE A 24 14.09 -9.07 -7.08
C PHE A 24 12.95 -8.66 -6.14
N ALA A 25 11.96 -7.94 -6.67
CA ALA A 25 10.76 -7.59 -5.93
C ALA A 25 9.72 -8.73 -6.01
N ASP A 26 9.11 -9.07 -4.88
CA ASP A 26 7.96 -10.00 -4.83
C ASP A 26 6.64 -9.26 -4.61
N ALA A 27 6.68 -7.99 -4.20
CA ALA A 27 5.53 -7.10 -4.19
C ALA A 27 5.93 -5.63 -4.36
N VAL A 28 5.07 -4.86 -5.05
CA VAL A 28 5.22 -3.41 -5.24
C VAL A 28 3.85 -2.75 -5.29
N LEU A 29 3.73 -1.57 -4.67
CA LEU A 29 2.55 -0.73 -4.73
C LEU A 29 2.98 0.72 -4.94
N THR A 30 2.33 1.40 -5.89
CA THR A 30 2.49 2.84 -6.13
C THR A 30 1.16 3.56 -5.99
N ASP A 31 1.20 4.87 -5.80
CA ASP A 31 0.02 5.72 -6.00
C ASP A 31 -0.28 5.93 -7.50
N GLU A 32 -1.31 6.73 -7.80
CA GLU A 32 -1.71 7.11 -9.17
C GLU A 32 -0.61 7.87 -9.93
N GLY A 33 0.31 8.53 -9.22
CA GLY A 33 1.46 9.25 -9.79
C GLY A 33 2.70 8.38 -9.99
N GLY A 34 2.66 7.11 -9.58
CA GLY A 34 3.81 6.20 -9.61
C GLY A 34 4.74 6.34 -8.39
N ASN A 35 4.38 7.12 -7.37
CA ASN A 35 5.19 7.22 -6.15
C ASN A 35 5.11 5.93 -5.35
N LEU A 36 6.26 5.49 -4.84
CA LEU A 36 6.41 4.27 -4.07
C LEU A 36 5.64 4.35 -2.74
N LEU A 37 4.70 3.43 -2.56
CA LEU A 37 3.96 3.24 -1.31
C LEU A 37 4.39 1.98 -0.55
N PHE A 38 4.76 0.92 -1.28
CA PHE A 38 5.27 -0.31 -0.70
C PHE A 38 6.19 -1.03 -1.70
N LEU A 39 7.30 -1.58 -1.20
CA LEU A 39 8.20 -2.47 -1.92
C LEU A 39 8.66 -3.58 -0.98
N SER A 40 8.55 -4.81 -1.45
CA SER A 40 9.14 -5.98 -0.83
C SER A 40 10.12 -6.59 -1.83
N LEU A 41 11.38 -6.74 -1.43
CA LEU A 41 12.44 -7.25 -2.30
C LEU A 41 13.42 -8.16 -1.60
N TRP A 42 14.08 -8.98 -2.42
CA TRP A 42 15.10 -9.94 -2.01
C TRP A 42 16.41 -9.68 -2.76
N GLY A 43 17.52 -9.89 -2.07
CA GLY A 43 18.84 -9.79 -2.67
C GLY A 43 19.97 -10.20 -1.74
N ARG A 44 21.20 -10.12 -2.24
CA ARG A 44 22.40 -10.24 -1.40
C ARG A 44 22.60 -8.97 -0.59
N ASP A 45 23.26 -9.10 0.56
CA ASP A 45 23.48 -7.97 1.49
C ASP A 45 24.11 -6.76 0.78
N THR A 46 25.15 -6.98 -0.03
CA THR A 46 25.81 -5.89 -0.77
C THR A 46 24.88 -5.17 -1.74
N ALA A 47 24.05 -5.90 -2.48
CA ALA A 47 23.10 -5.31 -3.43
C ALA A 47 21.99 -4.52 -2.70
N VAL A 48 21.51 -5.03 -1.57
CA VAL A 48 20.50 -4.34 -0.75
C VAL A 48 21.08 -3.07 -0.12
N GLN A 49 22.31 -3.12 0.39
CA GLN A 49 22.97 -1.93 0.97
C GLN A 49 23.25 -0.87 -0.09
N GLU A 50 23.75 -1.26 -1.27
CA GLU A 50 23.96 -0.34 -2.38
C GLU A 50 22.65 0.33 -2.80
N PHE A 51 21.58 -0.45 -2.96
CA PHE A 51 20.27 0.09 -3.31
C PHE A 51 19.78 1.10 -2.28
N ARG A 52 19.82 0.77 -0.98
CA ARG A 52 19.43 1.70 0.09
C ARG A 52 20.26 2.97 0.09
N ALA A 53 21.57 2.87 -0.10
CA ALA A 53 22.44 4.03 -0.19
C ALA A 53 22.04 4.94 -1.36
N ARG A 54 21.76 4.35 -2.53
CA ARG A 54 21.32 5.10 -3.72
C ARG A 54 19.96 5.78 -3.52
N LEU A 55 19.03 5.20 -2.77
CA LEU A 55 17.75 5.86 -2.45
C LEU A 55 17.91 7.13 -1.60
N SER A 56 19.02 7.27 -0.86
CA SER A 56 19.29 8.43 0.00
C SER A 56 20.18 9.49 -0.65
N LEU A 57 20.75 9.22 -1.84
CA LEU A 57 21.68 10.12 -2.52
C LEU A 57 20.96 10.97 -3.58
N PRO A 58 21.45 12.19 -3.86
CA PRO A 58 21.04 12.94 -5.04
C PRO A 58 21.41 12.19 -6.34
N VAL A 59 20.58 12.30 -7.39
CA VAL A 59 20.84 11.64 -8.69
C VAL A 59 22.22 11.99 -9.26
N ARG A 60 22.67 13.23 -9.12
CA ARG A 60 24.00 13.69 -9.55
C ARG A 60 25.18 12.97 -8.87
N GLU A 61 24.93 12.34 -7.73
CA GLU A 61 25.89 11.59 -6.90
C GLU A 61 25.67 10.08 -7.01
N GLY A 62 24.92 9.61 -8.03
CA GLY A 62 24.60 8.20 -8.23
C GLY A 62 23.31 7.74 -7.51
N GLY A 63 22.52 8.69 -7.01
CA GLY A 63 21.22 8.44 -6.42
C GLY A 63 20.22 7.81 -7.36
N LEU A 64 19.20 7.17 -6.78
CA LEU A 64 18.12 6.50 -7.49
C LEU A 64 16.79 7.09 -7.02
N ASP A 65 16.21 7.97 -7.83
CA ASP A 65 14.91 8.60 -7.58
C ASP A 65 13.74 7.89 -8.28
N ASN A 66 14.06 6.95 -9.18
CA ASN A 66 13.11 6.08 -9.85
C ASN A 66 13.77 4.76 -10.28
N PHE A 67 12.99 3.70 -10.45
CA PHE A 67 13.47 2.43 -10.99
C PHE A 67 12.37 1.66 -11.71
N ARG A 68 12.79 0.71 -12.56
CA ARG A 68 11.91 -0.18 -13.31
C ARG A 68 12.01 -1.61 -12.81
N LEU A 69 10.87 -2.28 -12.88
CA LEU A 69 10.71 -3.70 -12.60
C LEU A 69 10.49 -4.44 -13.91
N ASP A 70 11.10 -5.61 -14.04
CA ASP A 70 10.87 -6.51 -15.16
C ASP A 70 9.70 -7.45 -14.84
N GLY A 71 8.58 -7.26 -15.53
CA GLY A 71 7.36 -8.02 -15.30
C GLY A 71 6.15 -7.45 -16.05
N ASP A 72 5.25 -8.34 -16.46
CA ASP A 72 3.97 -7.96 -17.06
C ASP A 72 3.12 -7.20 -16.04
N GLY A 73 2.74 -5.96 -16.36
CA GLY A 73 2.00 -5.08 -15.45
C GLY A 73 2.82 -4.45 -14.32
N ALA A 74 4.15 -4.56 -14.35
CA ALA A 74 5.00 -3.94 -13.33
C ALA A 74 5.02 -2.40 -13.49
N PRO A 75 4.80 -1.62 -12.42
CA PRO A 75 4.77 -0.17 -12.52
C PRO A 75 6.17 0.41 -12.71
N PHE A 76 6.24 1.59 -13.34
CA PHE A 76 7.39 2.47 -13.18
C PHE A 76 7.34 3.09 -11.79
N VAL A 77 8.40 2.96 -11.00
CA VAL A 77 8.40 3.36 -9.59
C VAL A 77 9.20 4.63 -9.41
N GLN A 78 8.56 5.67 -8.89
CA GLN A 78 9.21 6.87 -8.38
C GLN A 78 9.42 6.72 -6.87
N VAL A 79 10.63 6.95 -6.38
CA VAL A 79 10.96 6.85 -4.95
C VAL A 79 10.32 8.02 -4.17
N GLY A 80 10.18 9.18 -4.82
CA GLY A 80 9.63 10.38 -4.21
C GLY A 80 10.54 10.91 -3.09
N ASN A 81 9.95 11.29 -1.95
CA ASN A 81 10.71 11.66 -0.76
C ASN A 81 11.05 10.40 0.06
N PRO A 82 12.32 9.93 0.10
CA PRO A 82 12.69 8.71 0.83
C PRO A 82 12.46 8.80 2.34
N GLU A 83 12.40 9.99 2.93
CA GLU A 83 12.14 10.16 4.38
C GLU A 83 10.72 9.76 4.81
N ARG A 84 9.79 9.64 3.85
CA ARG A 84 8.44 9.11 4.09
C ARG A 84 8.44 7.59 4.27
N LEU A 85 9.48 6.91 3.77
CA LEU A 85 9.54 5.46 3.78
C LEU A 85 10.11 4.97 5.09
N VAL A 86 9.42 4.00 5.69
CA VAL A 86 9.92 3.18 6.78
C VAL A 86 10.61 1.97 6.17
N THR A 87 11.70 1.53 6.79
CA THR A 87 12.50 0.39 6.32
C THR A 87 12.55 -0.70 7.38
N ASP A 88 12.18 -1.91 6.99
CA ASP A 88 12.42 -3.14 7.77
C ASP A 88 13.21 -4.15 6.95
N SER A 89 13.95 -5.03 7.62
CA SER A 89 14.65 -6.10 6.92
C SER A 89 14.83 -7.37 7.75
N GLY A 90 14.86 -8.50 7.06
CA GLY A 90 15.15 -9.82 7.61
C GLY A 90 16.28 -10.51 6.85
N ARG A 91 16.92 -11.49 7.47
CA ARG A 91 17.96 -12.31 6.81
C ARG A 91 17.58 -13.77 6.84
N THR A 92 17.81 -14.47 5.73
CA THR A 92 17.67 -15.92 5.71
C THR A 92 18.78 -16.59 6.52
N PRO A 93 18.53 -17.79 7.08
CA PRO A 93 19.55 -18.56 7.78
C PRO A 93 20.78 -18.80 6.90
N PRO A 94 22.01 -18.69 7.44
CA PRO A 94 23.25 -18.86 6.67
C PRO A 94 23.41 -20.22 5.99
N GLN A 95 22.67 -21.23 6.47
CA GLN A 95 22.72 -22.61 6.00
C GLN A 95 21.90 -22.86 4.72
N MET A 96 21.23 -21.82 4.18
CA MET A 96 20.53 -21.95 2.91
C MET A 96 21.52 -22.15 1.75
N ILE A 97 21.13 -22.98 0.78
CA ILE A 97 21.93 -23.38 -0.38
C ILE A 97 22.37 -22.17 -1.22
N PHE A 98 21.62 -21.07 -1.16
CA PHE A 98 21.88 -19.84 -1.90
C PHE A 98 22.69 -18.80 -1.10
N GLY A 99 23.12 -19.13 0.11
CA GLY A 99 23.71 -18.20 1.07
C GLY A 99 22.67 -17.33 1.77
N SER A 100 23.14 -16.34 2.55
CA SER A 100 22.26 -15.41 3.25
C SER A 100 21.69 -14.39 2.26
N LEU A 101 20.36 -14.40 2.12
CA LEU A 101 19.58 -13.40 1.41
C LEU A 101 19.00 -12.42 2.43
N VAL A 102 18.88 -11.18 2.02
CA VAL A 102 18.20 -10.13 2.76
C VAL A 102 16.83 -9.94 2.13
N HIS A 103 15.80 -9.95 2.97
CA HIS A 103 14.47 -9.45 2.65
C HIS A 103 14.39 -8.01 3.12
N LEU A 104 14.13 -7.07 2.21
CA LEU A 104 13.92 -5.66 2.52
C LEU A 104 12.46 -5.30 2.27
N TRP A 105 11.85 -4.61 3.23
CA TRP A 105 10.58 -3.92 3.06
C TRP A 105 10.79 -2.42 3.16
N LEU A 106 10.24 -1.70 2.19
CA LEU A 106 10.09 -0.24 2.21
C LEU A 106 8.62 0.07 2.12
N TYR A 107 8.10 0.93 2.98
CA TYR A 107 6.68 1.27 2.96
C TYR A 107 6.42 2.67 3.48
N ASP A 108 5.42 3.35 2.92
CA ASP A 108 5.05 4.70 3.32
C ASP A 108 4.63 4.72 4.79
N ARG A 109 5.08 5.73 5.56
CA ARG A 109 4.76 5.89 6.98
C ARG A 109 3.27 5.95 7.27
N LEU A 110 2.45 6.40 6.31
CA LEU A 110 0.98 6.36 6.40
C LEU A 110 0.42 4.95 6.56
N ALA A 111 1.21 3.90 6.24
CA ALA A 111 0.85 2.50 6.49
C ALA A 111 1.01 2.06 7.95
N VAL A 112 1.70 2.86 8.77
CA VAL A 112 1.96 2.59 10.18
C VAL A 112 1.17 3.55 11.06
N GLU A 113 1.27 4.85 10.76
CA GLU A 113 0.63 5.89 11.54
C GLU A 113 -0.14 6.85 10.61
N PRO A 114 -1.45 7.04 10.85
CA PRO A 114 -2.23 8.04 10.14
C PRO A 114 -1.67 9.46 10.36
N ASP A 115 -1.61 10.24 9.30
CA ASP A 115 -1.36 11.68 9.39
C ASP A 115 -2.66 12.35 9.85
N ARG A 116 -2.78 12.58 11.16
CA ARG A 116 -3.96 13.21 11.77
C ARG A 116 -4.10 14.70 11.43
N ALA A 117 -3.02 15.37 11.02
CA ALA A 117 -3.06 16.78 10.67
C ALA A 117 -3.67 16.97 9.27
N ASN A 118 -3.26 16.15 8.30
CA ASN A 118 -3.80 16.17 6.94
C ASN A 118 -4.95 15.17 6.74
N ARG A 119 -5.27 14.38 7.76
CA ARG A 119 -6.32 13.34 7.78
C ARG A 119 -6.15 12.31 6.67
N ARG A 120 -4.94 11.79 6.55
CA ARG A 120 -4.56 10.78 5.57
C ARG A 120 -4.08 9.50 6.23
N ALA A 121 -4.36 8.37 5.60
CA ALA A 121 -3.88 7.07 6.05
C ALA A 121 -3.74 6.10 4.86
N LEU A 122 -2.97 5.04 5.05
CA LEU A 122 -2.82 3.97 4.07
C LEU A 122 -3.05 2.63 4.76
N LEU A 123 -4.01 1.83 4.28
CA LEU A 123 -4.28 0.50 4.81
C LEU A 123 -3.82 -0.55 3.81
N LEU A 124 -2.66 -1.16 4.06
CA LEU A 124 -2.12 -2.26 3.26
C LEU A 124 -2.90 -3.57 3.54
N TYR A 125 -3.20 -4.31 2.48
CA TYR A 125 -3.80 -5.64 2.56
C TYR A 125 -3.35 -6.53 1.40
N ARG A 126 -3.46 -7.83 1.58
CA ARG A 126 -3.14 -8.78 0.51
C ARG A 126 -4.40 -9.09 -0.31
N PRO A 127 -4.35 -9.15 -1.65
CA PRO A 127 -5.53 -9.38 -2.47
C PRO A 127 -6.33 -10.65 -2.10
N GLU A 128 -5.67 -11.69 -1.57
CA GLU A 128 -6.34 -12.88 -1.06
C GLU A 128 -7.26 -12.59 0.14
N ASP A 129 -6.94 -11.59 0.97
CA ASP A 129 -7.79 -11.18 2.10
C ASP A 129 -9.12 -10.62 1.57
N ALA A 130 -9.11 -9.94 0.43
CA ALA A 130 -10.32 -9.43 -0.21
C ALA A 130 -11.10 -10.49 -1.01
N SER A 131 -10.59 -11.72 -1.13
CA SER A 131 -11.17 -12.75 -2.00
C SER A 131 -12.19 -13.65 -1.31
N THR A 132 -12.21 -13.69 0.04
CA THR A 132 -13.14 -14.52 0.82
C THR A 132 -14.17 -13.67 1.59
N PRO A 133 -15.37 -14.18 1.90
CA PRO A 133 -16.34 -13.44 2.71
C PRO A 133 -15.79 -13.04 4.10
N GLN A 134 -15.03 -13.93 4.75
CA GLN A 134 -14.43 -13.67 6.06
C GLN A 134 -13.33 -12.60 5.97
N GLY A 135 -12.47 -12.69 4.96
CA GLY A 135 -11.42 -11.71 4.75
C GLY A 135 -11.97 -10.33 4.38
N LYS A 136 -13.03 -10.25 3.55
CA LYS A 136 -13.74 -8.99 3.28
C LYS A 136 -14.31 -8.35 4.54
N ALA A 137 -14.94 -9.15 5.42
CA ALA A 137 -15.46 -8.65 6.69
C ALA A 137 -14.35 -8.13 7.62
N SER A 138 -13.23 -8.85 7.70
CA SER A 138 -12.05 -8.43 8.48
C SER A 138 -11.44 -7.14 7.92
N LEU A 139 -11.32 -7.04 6.60
CA LEU A 139 -10.78 -5.87 5.91
C LEU A 139 -11.68 -4.64 6.09
N SER A 140 -13.00 -4.81 5.98
CA SER A 140 -13.98 -3.76 6.27
C SER A 140 -13.86 -3.26 7.72
N HIS A 141 -13.67 -4.15 8.69
CA HIS A 141 -13.45 -3.76 10.09
C HIS A 141 -12.15 -2.98 10.29
N ARG A 142 -11.05 -3.41 9.64
CA ARG A 142 -9.77 -2.68 9.67
C ARG A 142 -9.87 -1.30 9.01
N LEU A 143 -10.54 -1.21 7.87
CA LEU A 143 -10.80 0.05 7.17
C LEU A 143 -11.63 1.00 8.04
N TRP A 144 -12.68 0.50 8.68
CA TRP A 144 -13.47 1.28 9.61
C TRP A 144 -12.63 1.85 10.76
N SER A 145 -11.79 1.02 11.38
CA SER A 145 -10.88 1.47 12.44
C SER A 145 -9.97 2.61 11.96
N GLN A 146 -9.45 2.52 10.74
CA GLN A 146 -8.61 3.56 10.13
C GLN A 146 -9.41 4.84 9.86
N VAL A 147 -10.64 4.74 9.35
CA VAL A 147 -11.52 5.90 9.15
C VAL A 147 -11.81 6.59 10.48
N THR A 148 -12.13 5.85 11.54
CA THR A 148 -12.42 6.42 12.86
C THR A 148 -11.20 7.08 13.51
N GLU A 149 -9.99 6.57 13.24
CA GLU A 149 -8.75 7.16 13.76
C GLU A 149 -8.34 8.41 12.98
N THR A 150 -8.66 8.47 11.68
CA THR A 150 -8.22 9.53 10.77
C THR A 150 -9.23 10.68 10.66
N CYS A 151 -10.52 10.39 10.79
CA CYS A 151 -11.58 11.39 10.68
C CYS A 151 -11.69 12.23 11.96
N HIS A 152 -11.88 13.54 11.78
CA HIS A 152 -12.04 14.47 12.89
C HIS A 152 -13.48 14.50 13.47
N LEU A 153 -14.44 13.93 12.74
CA LEU A 153 -15.84 13.90 13.15
C LEU A 153 -16.09 12.66 14.03
N PRO A 154 -16.96 12.76 15.06
CA PRO A 154 -17.38 11.60 15.82
C PRO A 154 -18.34 10.76 14.97
N ILE A 155 -17.83 9.72 14.30
CA ILE A 155 -18.63 8.80 13.50
C ILE A 155 -19.00 7.59 14.35
N LEU A 156 -20.30 7.29 14.45
CA LEU A 156 -20.81 6.21 15.29
C LEU A 156 -20.60 4.82 14.63
N PRO A 157 -20.39 3.74 15.41
CA PRO A 157 -20.19 2.39 14.87
C PRO A 157 -21.30 1.90 13.93
N GLU A 158 -22.57 2.24 14.22
CA GLU A 158 -23.71 1.88 13.39
C GLU A 158 -23.75 2.60 12.03
N TRP A 159 -22.96 3.67 11.85
CA TRP A 159 -22.87 4.41 10.60
C TRP A 159 -21.85 3.82 9.63
N ARG A 160 -21.10 2.78 10.05
CA ARG A 160 -19.96 2.23 9.31
C ARG A 160 -20.24 2.04 7.83
N ASP A 161 -21.21 1.20 7.50
CA ASP A 161 -21.42 0.78 6.11
C ASP A 161 -21.82 1.98 5.23
N THR A 162 -22.76 2.82 5.70
CA THR A 162 -23.19 4.04 5.00
C THR A 162 -22.05 5.04 4.78
N VAL A 163 -21.17 5.20 5.77
CA VAL A 163 -20.05 6.14 5.70
C VAL A 163 -18.94 5.63 4.78
N LEU A 164 -18.58 4.35 4.88
CA LEU A 164 -17.59 3.75 3.99
C LEU A 164 -18.03 3.87 2.53
N ASP A 165 -19.30 3.55 2.23
CA ASP A 165 -19.87 3.69 0.89
C ASP A 165 -19.84 5.15 0.40
N ALA A 166 -20.20 6.10 1.27
CA ALA A 166 -20.20 7.52 0.91
C ALA A 166 -18.79 8.07 0.66
N PHE A 167 -17.80 7.66 1.47
CA PHE A 167 -16.43 8.12 1.33
C PHE A 167 -15.73 7.48 0.12
N GLU A 168 -16.05 6.23 -0.21
CA GLU A 168 -15.61 5.60 -1.45
C GLU A 168 -16.24 6.29 -2.67
N ALA A 169 -17.56 6.56 -2.64
CA ALA A 169 -18.25 7.27 -3.73
C ALA A 169 -17.75 8.71 -3.94
N ALA A 170 -17.32 9.39 -2.87
CA ALA A 170 -16.72 10.71 -2.92
C ALA A 170 -15.23 10.69 -3.35
N GLY A 171 -14.61 9.52 -3.45
CA GLY A 171 -13.20 9.37 -3.83
C GLY A 171 -12.20 9.63 -2.70
N TRP A 172 -12.68 9.73 -1.45
CA TRP A 172 -11.83 9.90 -0.26
C TRP A 172 -11.28 8.57 0.28
N ILE A 173 -11.94 7.46 -0.05
CA ILE A 173 -11.37 6.12 0.09
C ILE A 173 -11.12 5.60 -1.31
N LYS A 174 -9.85 5.38 -1.65
CA LYS A 174 -9.45 4.83 -2.95
C LYS A 174 -8.80 3.47 -2.77
N THR A 175 -9.15 2.54 -3.63
CA THR A 175 -8.41 1.28 -3.71
C THR A 175 -7.23 1.42 -4.67
N LEU A 176 -6.03 1.13 -4.18
CA LEU A 176 -4.80 1.09 -4.94
C LEU A 176 -4.41 -0.37 -5.18
N GLN A 177 -4.12 -0.70 -6.44
CA GLN A 177 -3.75 -2.05 -6.86
C GLN A 177 -2.27 -2.08 -7.24
N GLY A 178 -1.53 -2.97 -6.61
CA GLY A 178 -0.13 -3.24 -6.91
C GLY A 178 0.08 -4.67 -7.38
N VAL A 179 1.34 -5.09 -7.46
CA VAL A 179 1.70 -6.49 -7.66
C VAL A 179 1.94 -7.11 -6.29
N GLY A 180 1.25 -8.21 -5.98
CA GLY A 180 1.39 -8.94 -4.71
C GLY A 180 0.81 -8.24 -3.47
N LEU A 181 0.37 -6.99 -3.59
CA LEU A 181 -0.22 -6.20 -2.51
C LEU A 181 -1.25 -5.19 -3.07
N ALA A 182 -2.22 -4.81 -2.24
CA ALA A 182 -3.14 -3.71 -2.50
C ALA A 182 -3.28 -2.82 -1.25
N ALA A 183 -3.92 -1.66 -1.41
CA ALA A 183 -4.20 -0.78 -0.28
C ALA A 183 -5.51 -0.01 -0.41
N TYR A 184 -6.05 0.45 0.71
CA TYR A 184 -6.94 1.60 0.73
C TYR A 184 -6.14 2.85 1.08
N ALA A 185 -6.19 3.87 0.22
CA ALA A 185 -5.70 5.21 0.52
C ALA A 185 -6.87 6.06 1.03
N LEU A 186 -6.69 6.66 2.20
CA LEU A 186 -7.65 7.56 2.81
C LEU A 186 -7.15 9.00 2.65
N ASP A 187 -8.03 9.87 2.18
CA ASP A 187 -7.84 11.32 2.14
C ASP A 187 -9.10 12.02 2.63
N LEU A 188 -9.16 12.24 3.95
CA LEU A 188 -10.29 12.85 4.66
C LEU A 188 -10.01 14.33 5.02
N GLY A 189 -8.99 14.92 4.39
CA GLY A 189 -8.58 16.32 4.59
C GLY A 189 -9.55 17.32 3.96
N ASP A 190 -10.41 16.87 3.06
CA ASP A 190 -11.35 17.71 2.32
C ASP A 190 -12.44 18.31 3.23
N ASP A 191 -12.65 19.62 3.12
CA ASP A 191 -13.69 20.35 3.86
C ASP A 191 -15.10 19.85 3.53
N ALA A 192 -15.30 19.22 2.37
CA ALA A 192 -16.57 18.63 1.98
C ALA A 192 -16.94 17.39 2.81
N VAL A 193 -16.02 16.77 3.54
CA VAL A 193 -16.29 15.62 4.43
C VAL A 193 -17.38 15.94 5.44
N GLU A 194 -17.27 17.09 6.12
CA GLU A 194 -18.28 17.53 7.11
C GLU A 194 -19.64 17.80 6.47
N THR A 195 -19.62 18.37 5.26
CA THR A 195 -20.85 18.65 4.50
C THR A 195 -21.57 17.36 4.14
N VAL A 196 -20.86 16.35 3.63
CA VAL A 196 -21.43 15.05 3.26
C VAL A 196 -22.00 14.33 4.48
N VAL A 197 -21.25 14.25 5.59
CA VAL A 197 -21.74 13.61 6.82
C VAL A 197 -23.00 14.33 7.33
N SER A 198 -22.99 15.67 7.35
CA SER A 198 -24.14 16.48 7.75
C SER A 198 -25.36 16.25 6.85
N GLN A 199 -25.16 16.12 5.54
CA GLN A 199 -26.22 15.82 4.60
C GLN A 199 -26.83 14.43 4.86
N LEU A 200 -26.00 13.41 5.06
CA LEU A 200 -26.48 12.05 5.33
C LEU A 200 -27.30 11.97 6.64
N ILE A 201 -26.95 12.77 7.65
CA ILE A 201 -27.76 12.91 8.87
C ILE A 201 -29.12 13.57 8.56
N ARG A 202 -29.13 14.68 7.81
CA ARG A 202 -30.37 15.39 7.42
C ARG A 202 -31.30 14.52 6.58
N GLU A 203 -30.74 13.68 5.73
CA GLU A 203 -31.45 12.70 4.90
C GLU A 203 -31.92 11.46 5.69
N ARG A 204 -31.62 11.38 7.00
CA ARG A 204 -31.90 10.23 7.87
C ARG A 204 -31.27 8.92 7.39
N ARG A 205 -30.17 9.01 6.63
CA ARG A 205 -29.33 7.87 6.26
C ARG A 205 -28.36 7.49 7.38
N LEU A 206 -28.02 8.46 8.23
CA LEU A 206 -27.30 8.27 9.49
C LEU A 206 -28.24 8.63 10.65
N THR A 207 -28.65 7.62 11.40
CA THR A 207 -29.49 7.78 12.60
C THR A 207 -28.70 7.33 13.82
N ALA A 208 -28.63 8.16 14.86
CA ALA A 208 -28.15 7.70 16.15
C ALA A 208 -29.24 6.81 16.75
N THR A 209 -28.93 5.54 17.00
CA THR A 209 -29.86 4.66 17.68
C THR A 209 -29.65 4.85 19.18
N GLY A 210 -30.51 5.65 19.81
CA GLY A 210 -30.56 5.81 21.26
C GLY A 210 -31.43 4.75 21.92
#